data_AF-A0A529NU86-F1
#
_entry.id   AF-A0A529NU86-F1
#
_cell.length_a   1.000
_cell.length_b   1.000
_cell.length_c   1.000
_cell.angle_alpha   90.00
_cell.angle_beta   90.00
_cell.angle_gamma   90.00
#
_symmetry.space_group_name_H-M   'P 1'
#
loop_
_entity.id
_entity.type
_entity.pdbx_description
1 polymer ?
#
loop_
_entity_poly.entity_id
_entity_poly.type
_entity_poly.pdbx_seq_one_letter_code
_entity_poly.pdbx_strand_id
1 'polypeptide(L)'
;LEAAVARGDDALAGEDSVQHLADLERTMDAMHMGVVLLDAKLDTLIINKAYRDLSRIPDGAVAVGAPFSRLMELNRRNGIYGDIDEEEWQRYLAGRVAEIRDGSVSPREFVHADGRTMMFSVTALSGG
;
A
#
# COMPACT_ATOMS: atom_id res chain seq x y z
N LEU A 1 52.76 -11.59 1.86
CA LEU A 1 51.74 -11.94 2.87
C LEU A 1 51.67 -10.78 3.84
N GLU A 2 50.60 -10.04 4.06
CA GLU A 2 49.17 -10.13 3.74
C GLU A 2 48.67 -8.68 3.65
N ALA A 3 47.93 -8.33 2.59
CA ALA A 3 47.12 -7.12 2.54
C ALA A 3 46.05 -7.30 1.44
N ALA A 4 45.16 -8.25 1.67
CA ALA A 4 43.93 -8.40 0.92
C ALA A 4 42.81 -8.67 1.93
N VAL A 5 41.59 -8.27 1.58
CA VAL A 5 40.32 -8.55 2.28
C VAL A 5 39.94 -7.53 3.36
N ALA A 6 39.55 -6.32 2.94
CA ALA A 6 38.66 -5.45 3.73
C ALA A 6 37.78 -4.55 2.83
N ARG A 7 37.41 -5.02 1.63
CA ARG A 7 36.57 -4.26 0.66
C ARG A 7 35.47 -5.11 0.00
N GLY A 8 35.12 -6.27 0.58
CA GLY A 8 34.19 -7.24 -0.03
C GLY A 8 32.78 -7.29 0.55
N ASP A 9 32.59 -6.84 1.80
CA ASP A 9 31.40 -7.27 2.57
C ASP A 9 30.20 -6.29 2.48
N ASP A 10 30.43 -4.98 2.23
CA ASP A 10 29.34 -3.99 2.13
C ASP A 10 28.55 -4.07 0.82
N ALA A 11 29.13 -4.61 -0.26
CA ALA A 11 28.45 -4.71 -1.56
C ALA A 11 27.45 -5.88 -1.61
N LEU A 12 27.82 -7.03 -1.03
CA LEU A 12 27.00 -8.25 -1.02
C LEU A 12 25.74 -8.11 -0.15
N ALA A 13 25.83 -7.40 0.99
CA ALA A 13 24.68 -7.15 1.86
C ALA A 13 23.61 -6.23 1.22
N GLY A 14 24.03 -5.33 0.34
CA GLY A 14 23.14 -4.47 -0.43
C GLY A 14 22.44 -5.21 -1.58
N GLU A 15 23.18 -6.07 -2.29
CA GLU A 15 22.66 -6.87 -3.39
C GLU A 15 21.62 -7.91 -2.92
N ASP A 16 21.89 -8.60 -1.80
CA ASP A 16 20.95 -9.55 -1.20
C ASP A 16 19.68 -8.84 -0.70
N SER A 17 19.80 -7.64 -0.11
CA SER A 17 18.64 -6.87 0.35
C SER A 17 17.76 -6.37 -0.80
N VAL A 18 18.37 -5.93 -1.91
CA VAL A 18 17.64 -5.52 -3.12
C VAL A 18 16.97 -6.73 -3.77
N GLN A 19 17.63 -7.88 -3.81
CA GLN A 19 17.08 -9.12 -4.35
C GLN A 19 15.89 -9.61 -3.50
N HIS A 20 16.01 -9.58 -2.16
CA HIS A 20 14.92 -9.93 -1.25
C HIS A 20 13.72 -8.98 -1.39
N LEU A 21 13.93 -7.68 -1.59
CA LEU A 21 12.85 -6.72 -1.85
C LEU A 21 12.12 -7.04 -3.16
N ALA A 22 12.88 -7.30 -4.23
CA ALA A 22 12.30 -7.67 -5.52
C ALA A 22 11.52 -8.99 -5.46
N ASP A 23 12.00 -9.97 -4.68
CA ASP A 23 11.30 -11.24 -4.50
C ASP A 23 10.03 -11.10 -3.63
N LEU A 24 10.04 -10.19 -2.66
CA LEU A 24 8.85 -9.83 -1.89
C LEU A 24 7.78 -9.17 -2.79
N GLU A 25 8.17 -8.20 -3.61
CA GLU A 25 7.28 -7.56 -4.59
C GLU A 25 6.68 -8.58 -5.55
N ARG A 26 7.52 -9.45 -6.13
CA ARG A 26 7.06 -10.54 -7.02
C ARG A 26 6.06 -11.48 -6.34
N THR A 27 6.31 -11.82 -5.07
CA THR A 27 5.43 -12.71 -4.30
C THR A 27 4.09 -12.04 -4.00
N MET A 28 4.09 -10.77 -3.61
CA MET A 28 2.85 -9.99 -3.41
C MET A 28 2.03 -9.88 -4.70
N ASP A 29 2.69 -9.61 -5.83
CA ASP A 29 2.03 -9.53 -7.14
C ASP A 29 1.44 -10.88 -7.55
N ALA A 30 2.16 -11.99 -7.35
CA ALA A 30 1.67 -13.33 -7.64
C ALA A 30 0.42 -13.70 -6.81
N MET A 31 0.38 -13.29 -5.53
CA MET A 31 -0.78 -13.48 -4.65
C MET A 31 -1.92 -12.48 -4.90
N HIS A 32 -1.76 -11.54 -5.85
CA HIS A 32 -2.70 -10.44 -6.11
C HIS A 32 -3.00 -9.64 -4.84
N MET A 33 -1.98 -9.39 -4.01
CA MET A 33 -2.11 -8.65 -2.77
C MET A 33 -1.74 -7.19 -3.00
N GLY A 34 -2.72 -6.29 -2.90
CA GLY A 34 -2.49 -4.84 -2.94
C GLY A 34 -1.90 -4.35 -1.62
N VAL A 35 -0.73 -3.71 -1.66
CA VAL A 35 -0.04 -3.16 -0.49
C VAL A 35 0.23 -1.68 -0.70
N VAL A 36 -0.16 -0.89 0.31
CA VAL A 36 0.14 0.54 0.43
C VAL A 36 0.83 0.76 1.76
N LEU A 37 2.04 1.33 1.71
CA LEU A 37 2.76 1.79 2.89
C LEU A 37 2.53 3.28 3.05
N LEU A 38 2.25 3.70 4.28
CA LEU A 38 2.00 5.10 4.64
C LEU A 38 3.05 5.56 5.65
N ASP A 39 3.32 6.86 5.68
CA ASP A 39 4.08 7.49 6.75
C ASP A 39 3.16 7.90 7.92
N ALA A 40 3.75 8.50 8.97
CA ALA A 40 3.02 8.98 10.15
C ALA A 40 1.97 10.07 9.84
N LYS A 41 2.04 10.74 8.69
CA LYS A 41 1.05 11.73 8.23
C LYS A 41 -0.05 11.09 7.38
N LEU A 42 0.05 9.80 7.10
CA LEU A 42 -0.75 9.03 6.14
C LEU A 42 -0.48 9.44 4.68
N ASP A 43 0.72 9.94 4.41
CA ASP A 43 1.22 10.13 3.06
C ASP A 43 1.84 8.83 2.55
N THR A 44 1.62 8.52 1.27
CA THR A 44 2.05 7.26 0.67
C THR A 44 3.56 7.17 0.53
N LEU A 45 4.17 6.12 1.06
CA LEU A 45 5.59 5.81 0.87
C LEU A 45 5.79 4.77 -0.25
N ILE A 46 4.92 3.76 -0.30
CA ILE A 46 4.98 2.68 -1.29
C ILE A 46 3.56 2.35 -1.74
N ILE A 47 3.39 2.10 -3.04
CA ILE A 47 2.16 1.57 -3.63
C ILE A 47 2.60 0.50 -4.62
N ASN A 48 2.35 -0.78 -4.30
CA ASN A 48 2.76 -1.88 -5.18
C ASN A 48 1.91 -1.96 -6.46
N LYS A 49 2.39 -2.70 -7.46
CA LYS A 49 1.73 -2.86 -8.75
C LYS A 49 0.36 -3.51 -8.61
N ALA A 50 0.26 -4.62 -7.86
CA ALA A 50 -1.01 -5.29 -7.61
C ALA A 50 -2.10 -4.35 -7.06
N TYR A 51 -1.77 -3.42 -6.15
CA TYR A 51 -2.75 -2.45 -5.66
C TYR A 51 -3.28 -1.55 -6.77
N ARG A 52 -2.40 -1.05 -7.64
CA ARG A 52 -2.79 -0.21 -8.78
C ARG A 52 -3.69 -0.96 -9.75
N ASP A 53 -3.36 -2.22 -10.03
CA ASP A 53 -4.12 -3.09 -10.93
C ASP A 53 -5.51 -3.42 -10.34
N LEU A 54 -5.56 -3.80 -9.06
CA LEU A 54 -6.82 -4.10 -8.34
C LEU A 54 -7.71 -2.87 -8.25
N SER A 55 -7.10 -1.71 -8.02
CA SER A 55 -7.80 -0.44 -7.88
C SER A 55 -8.08 0.27 -9.20
N ARG A 56 -7.61 -0.28 -10.33
CA ARG A 56 -7.70 0.30 -11.68
C ARG A 56 -7.13 1.73 -11.74
N ILE A 57 -6.05 1.99 -11.00
CA ILE A 57 -5.39 3.29 -10.95
C ILE A 57 -4.39 3.37 -12.11
N PRO A 58 -4.53 4.33 -13.04
CA PRO A 58 -3.57 4.51 -14.13
C PRO A 58 -2.17 4.81 -13.61
N ASP A 59 -1.15 4.35 -14.35
CA ASP A 59 0.24 4.71 -14.07
C ASP A 59 0.41 6.23 -14.06
N GLY A 60 1.06 6.75 -13.01
CA GLY A 60 1.26 8.18 -12.81
C GLY A 60 0.06 8.95 -12.23
N ALA A 61 -1.11 8.33 -12.04
CA ALA A 61 -2.27 9.01 -11.44
C ALA A 61 -2.10 9.28 -9.93
N VAL A 62 -1.25 8.49 -9.25
CA VAL A 62 -0.83 8.68 -7.86
C VAL A 62 0.67 8.48 -7.76
N ALA A 63 1.36 9.54 -7.34
CA ALA A 63 2.77 9.52 -6.99
C ALA A 63 2.95 9.17 -5.51
N VAL A 64 4.14 8.66 -5.19
CA VAL A 64 4.63 8.58 -3.80
C VAL A 64 4.57 9.98 -3.18
N GLY A 65 4.13 10.06 -1.92
CA GLY A 65 3.91 11.29 -1.17
C GLY A 65 2.48 11.84 -1.29
N ALA A 66 1.62 11.21 -2.09
CA ALA A 66 0.20 11.57 -2.11
C ALA A 66 -0.49 11.12 -0.81
N PRO A 67 -1.46 11.90 -0.30
CA PRO A 67 -2.20 11.52 0.91
C PRO A 67 -3.09 10.30 0.64
N PHE A 68 -3.24 9.43 1.63
CA PHE A 68 -4.07 8.22 1.54
C PHE A 68 -5.53 8.51 1.15
N SER A 69 -6.08 9.66 1.58
CA SER A 69 -7.42 10.08 1.19
C SER A 69 -7.58 10.20 -0.33
N ARG A 70 -6.52 10.62 -1.05
CA ARG A 70 -6.53 10.72 -2.50
C ARG A 70 -6.63 9.36 -3.19
N LEU A 71 -5.99 8.33 -2.63
CA LEU A 71 -6.15 6.95 -3.10
C LEU A 71 -7.59 6.49 -2.93
N MET A 72 -8.20 6.77 -1.78
CA MET A 72 -9.60 6.42 -1.51
C MET A 72 -10.56 7.14 -2.48
N GLU A 73 -10.33 8.42 -2.79
CA GLU A 73 -11.12 9.14 -3.80
C GLU A 73 -11.02 8.51 -5.19
N LEU A 74 -9.82 8.07 -5.59
CA LEU A 74 -9.64 7.38 -6.86
C LEU A 74 -10.35 6.04 -6.89
N ASN A 75 -10.28 5.28 -5.79
CA ASN A 75 -11.01 4.04 -5.62
C ASN A 75 -12.53 4.27 -5.75
N ARG A 76 -13.06 5.33 -5.12
CA ARG A 76 -14.47 5.75 -5.30
C ARG A 76 -14.79 6.07 -6.75
N ARG A 77 -13.98 6.89 -7.42
CA ARG A 77 -14.18 7.25 -8.84
C ARG A 77 -14.11 6.03 -9.76
N ASN A 78 -13.31 5.03 -9.40
CA ASN A 78 -13.18 3.78 -10.13
C ASN A 78 -14.31 2.78 -9.82
N GLY A 79 -15.27 3.18 -8.98
CA GLY A 79 -16.45 2.39 -8.65
C GLY A 79 -16.23 1.32 -7.60
N ILE A 80 -15.10 1.32 -6.89
CA ILE A 80 -14.78 0.27 -5.91
C ILE A 80 -15.81 0.21 -4.77
N TYR A 81 -16.21 1.37 -4.27
CA TYR A 81 -17.11 1.49 -3.12
C TYR A 81 -18.60 1.49 -3.50
N GLY A 82 -18.93 1.40 -4.80
CA GLY A 82 -20.30 1.52 -5.28
C GLY A 82 -20.83 2.97 -5.27
N ASP A 83 -22.14 3.10 -5.33
CA ASP A 83 -22.83 4.39 -5.34
C ASP A 83 -23.09 4.85 -3.90
N ILE A 84 -22.19 5.68 -3.38
CA ILE A 84 -22.29 6.32 -2.06
C ILE A 84 -22.52 7.81 -2.32
N ASP A 85 -23.45 8.43 -1.61
CA ASP A 85 -23.63 9.88 -1.72
C ASP A 85 -22.40 10.64 -1.18
N GLU A 86 -22.32 11.94 -1.46
CA GLU A 86 -21.15 12.72 -1.06
C GLU A 86 -21.03 12.88 0.47
N GLU A 87 -22.14 13.01 1.19
CA GLU A 87 -22.11 13.22 2.63
C GLU A 87 -21.69 11.95 3.38
N GLU A 88 -22.25 10.82 2.98
CA GLU A 88 -21.90 9.50 3.47
C GLU A 88 -20.45 9.15 3.11
N TRP A 89 -20.00 9.50 1.90
CA TRP A 89 -18.61 9.33 1.50
C TRP A 89 -17.65 10.11 2.40
N GLN A 90 -17.92 11.38 2.68
CA GLN A 90 -17.06 12.19 3.55
C GLN A 90 -17.00 11.63 4.98
N ARG A 91 -18.15 11.18 5.52
CA ARG A 91 -18.20 10.48 6.82
C ARG A 91 -17.39 9.19 6.82
N TYR A 92 -17.55 8.38 5.78
CA TYR A 92 -16.82 7.14 5.61
C TYR A 92 -15.31 7.40 5.52
N LEU A 93 -14.89 8.32 4.65
CA LEU A 93 -13.48 8.69 4.46
C LEU A 93 -12.85 9.18 5.77
N ALA A 94 -13.52 10.08 6.49
CA ALA A 94 -13.03 10.57 7.77
C ALA A 94 -12.87 9.45 8.81
N GLY A 95 -13.85 8.56 8.90
CA GLY A 95 -13.79 7.38 9.78
C GLY A 95 -12.62 6.46 9.43
N ARG A 96 -12.44 6.17 8.13
CA ARG A 96 -11.36 5.29 7.65
C ARG A 96 -9.97 5.88 7.90
N VAL A 97 -9.80 7.18 7.69
CA VAL A 97 -8.55 7.89 7.99
C VAL A 97 -8.25 7.85 9.49
N ALA A 98 -9.25 8.05 10.34
CA ALA A 98 -9.09 7.99 11.79
C ALA A 98 -8.74 6.57 12.28
N GLU A 99 -9.43 5.55 11.77
CA GLU A 99 -9.17 4.14 12.09
C GLU A 99 -7.73 3.73 11.72
N ILE A 100 -7.25 4.11 10.53
CA ILE A 100 -5.89 3.80 10.07
C ILE A 100 -4.86 4.54 10.92
N ARG A 101 -5.11 5.80 11.26
CA ARG A 101 -4.23 6.60 12.11
C ARG A 101 -4.07 6.00 13.52
N ASP A 102 -5.14 5.43 14.06
CA ASP A 102 -5.12 4.76 15.37
C ASP A 102 -4.40 3.39 15.32
N GLY A 103 -4.13 2.87 14.12
CA GLY A 103 -3.46 1.58 13.90
C GLY A 103 -4.30 0.36 14.30
N SER A 104 -5.55 0.56 14.74
CA SER A 104 -6.42 -0.46 15.32
C SER A 104 -7.49 -0.98 14.34
N VAL A 105 -7.13 -1.16 13.07
CA VAL A 105 -8.09 -1.68 12.08
C VAL A 105 -8.10 -3.19 12.09
N SER A 106 -9.14 -3.79 12.68
CA SER A 106 -9.36 -5.23 12.54
C SER A 106 -9.47 -5.62 11.07
N PRO A 107 -8.80 -6.71 10.63
CA PRO A 107 -8.92 -7.20 9.28
C PRO A 107 -10.38 -7.46 8.93
N ARG A 108 -10.82 -6.96 7.78
CA ARG A 108 -12.22 -7.10 7.35
C ARG A 108 -12.29 -7.41 5.86
N GLU A 109 -13.23 -8.28 5.50
CA GLU A 109 -13.61 -8.46 4.11
C GLU A 109 -14.46 -7.28 3.65
N PHE A 110 -14.17 -6.76 2.47
CA PHE A 110 -15.03 -5.82 1.78
C PHE A 110 -15.32 -6.35 0.38
N VAL A 111 -16.60 -6.30 0.00
CA VAL A 111 -17.03 -6.65 -1.35
C VAL A 111 -17.01 -5.36 -2.16
N HIS A 112 -16.11 -5.31 -3.15
CA HIS A 112 -16.06 -4.23 -4.13
C HIS A 112 -17.31 -4.30 -5.01
N ALA A 113 -17.75 -3.17 -5.56
CA ALA A 113 -18.90 -3.16 -6.48
C ALA A 113 -18.65 -3.94 -7.78
N ASP A 114 -17.40 -4.26 -8.09
CA ASP A 114 -17.02 -5.14 -9.20
C ASP A 114 -17.15 -6.64 -8.87
N GLY A 115 -17.67 -6.98 -7.69
CA GLY A 115 -17.94 -8.36 -7.25
C GLY A 115 -16.74 -9.07 -6.62
N ARG A 116 -15.60 -8.40 -6.48
CA ARG A 116 -14.42 -8.97 -5.81
C ARG A 116 -14.52 -8.79 -4.30
N THR A 117 -14.23 -9.85 -3.55
CA THR A 117 -14.01 -9.75 -2.11
C THR A 117 -12.53 -9.52 -1.84
N MET A 118 -12.21 -8.45 -1.11
CA MET A 118 -10.85 -8.15 -0.68
C MET A 118 -10.76 -8.17 0.84
N MET A 119 -9.69 -8.79 1.34
CA MET A 119 -9.29 -8.67 2.74
C MET A 119 -8.51 -7.38 2.92
N PHE A 120 -9.06 -6.47 3.72
CA PHE A 120 -8.38 -5.25 4.13
C PHE A 120 -7.75 -5.48 5.50
N SER A 121 -6.43 -5.31 5.60
CA SER A 121 -5.67 -5.41 6.85
C SER A 121 -4.77 -4.18 7.00
N VAL A 122 -4.67 -3.66 8.22
CA VAL A 122 -3.74 -2.58 8.57
C VAL A 122 -2.85 -3.09 9.66
N THR A 123 -1.57 -2.79 9.54
CA THR A 123 -0.58 -3.08 10.57
C THR A 123 0.24 -1.83 10.74
N ALA A 124 0.18 -1.25 11.94
CA ALA A 124 1.07 -0.14 12.30
C ALA A 124 2.50 -0.67 12.31
N LEU A 125 3.42 0.02 11.62
CA LEU A 125 4.82 -0.33 11.61
C LEU A 125 5.60 0.59 12.55
N SER A 126 6.82 0.20 12.92
CA SER A 126 7.65 0.92 13.89
C SER A 126 8.00 2.36 13.47
N GLY A 127 7.73 2.76 12.22
CA GLY A 127 7.94 4.12 11.70
C GLY A 127 6.67 4.96 11.53
N GLY A 128 5.49 4.42 11.84
CA GLY A 128 4.18 5.01 11.52
C GLY A 128 3.21 3.97 10.99
#